data_AF-A0A8S7U4C7-F1
#
_entry.id   AF-A0A8S7U4C7-F1
#
_cell.length_a   1.000
_cell.length_b   1.000
_cell.length_c   1.000
_cell.angle_alpha   90.00
_cell.angle_beta   90.00
_cell.angle_gamma   90.00
#
_symmetry.space_group_name_H-M   'P 1'
#
loop_
_entity.id
_entity.type
_entity.pdbx_description
1 polymer ?
#
loop_
_entity_poly.entity_id
_entity_poly.type
_entity_poly.pdbx_seq_one_letter_code
_entity_poly.pdbx_strand_id
1 'polypeptide(L)' 'MFALINQGQLYTDSAGYPVKIIRCINNTVLYRRMDGRTQSVKINDFNELFERLDHQEYRQILAETELETHLKKLRAMKRK' A
#
# COMPACT_ATOMS: atom_id res chain seq x y z
N MET A 1 -20.33 6.15 1.54
CA MET A 1 -20.11 5.25 2.70
C MET A 1 -18.88 5.75 3.43
N PHE A 2 -19.00 6.10 4.72
CA PHE A 2 -17.86 6.60 5.52
C PHE A 2 -17.16 5.40 6.18
N ALA A 3 -15.86 5.25 5.96
CA ALA A 3 -15.04 4.24 6.61
C ALA A 3 -14.18 4.90 7.70
N LEU A 4 -14.07 4.26 8.87
CA LEU A 4 -13.18 4.73 9.93
C LEU A 4 -11.73 4.45 9.52
N ILE A 5 -10.96 5.51 9.29
CA ILE A 5 -9.55 5.44 8.93
C ILE A 5 -8.70 5.43 10.21
N ASN A 6 -8.02 4.32 10.46
CA ASN A 6 -7.19 4.08 11.64
C ASN A 6 -5.75 3.77 11.25
N GLN A 7 -4.83 4.07 12.16
CA GLN A 7 -3.43 3.65 12.06
C GLN A 7 -3.33 2.13 11.89
N GLY A 8 -2.43 1.70 11.00
CA GLY A 8 -2.14 0.30 10.74
C GLY A 8 -3.02 -0.36 9.69
N GLN A 9 -4.14 0.26 9.31
CA GLN A 9 -4.99 -0.22 8.22
C GLN A 9 -4.26 -0.17 6.87
N LEU A 10 -4.72 -1.03 5.96
CA LEU A 10 -4.16 -1.22 4.63
C LEU A 10 -5.15 -0.74 3.59
N TYR A 11 -4.62 -0.07 2.57
CA TYR A 11 -5.39 0.49 1.46
C TYR A 11 -4.60 0.32 0.17
N THR A 12 -5.27 0.36 -0.98
CA THR A 12 -4.64 0.66 -2.27
C THR A 12 -4.76 2.15 -2.54
N ASP A 13 -3.74 2.75 -3.17
CA ASP A 13 -3.91 4.06 -3.79
C ASP A 13 -4.55 3.95 -5.19
N SER A 14 -4.78 5.08 -5.84
CA SER A 14 -5.42 5.16 -7.16
C SER A 14 -4.65 4.47 -8.29
N ALA A 15 -3.39 4.10 -8.06
CA ALA A 15 -2.57 3.32 -8.99
C ALA A 15 -2.52 1.83 -8.63
N GLY A 16 -3.31 1.40 -7.64
CA GLY A 16 -3.37 0.02 -7.16
C GLY A 16 -2.23 -0.37 -6.23
N TYR A 17 -1.41 0.58 -5.77
CA TYR A 17 -0.28 0.24 -4.90
C TYR A 17 -0.74 0.08 -3.44
N PRO A 18 -0.34 -1.01 -2.76
CA PRO A 18 -0.65 -1.19 -1.35
C PRO A 18 0.09 -0.16 -0.48
N VAL A 19 -0.65 0.46 0.42
CA VAL A 19 -0.18 1.42 1.41
C VAL A 19 -0.66 1.07 2.81
N LYS A 20 0.10 1.48 3.82
CA LYS A 20 -0.26 1.35 5.22
C LYS A 20 -0.47 2.72 5.85
N ILE A 21 -1.58 2.92 6.54
CA ILE A 21 -1.85 4.14 7.27
C ILE A 21 -0.91 4.23 8.47
N ILE A 22 -0.16 5.32 8.55
CA ILE A 22 0.77 5.59 9.64
C ILE A 22 0.08 6.43 10.72
N ARG A 23 -0.65 7.47 10.33
CA ARG A 23 -1.34 8.36 11.27
C ARG A 23 -2.37 9.24 10.54
N CYS A 24 -3.40 9.68 11.26
CA CYS A 24 -4.30 10.74 10.83
C CYS A 24 -4.13 11.96 11.74
N ILE A 25 -3.86 13.14 11.17
CA ILE A 25 -3.68 14.40 11.92
C ILE A 25 -4.26 15.55 11.09
N ASN A 26 -5.00 16.47 11.70
CA ASN A 26 -5.46 17.72 11.07
C ASN A 26 -6.03 17.51 9.66
N ASN A 27 -7.00 16.60 9.54
CA ASN A 27 -7.67 16.27 8.27
C ASN A 27 -6.73 15.75 7.16
N THR A 28 -5.57 15.21 7.54
CA THR A 28 -4.54 14.71 6.65
C THR A 28 -4.19 13.28 7.06
N VAL A 29 -4.15 12.38 6.08
CA VAL A 29 -3.80 10.97 6.25
C VAL A 29 -2.36 10.79 5.82
N LEU A 30 -1.51 10.35 6.75
CA LEU A 30 -0.13 9.96 6.50
C LEU A 30 -0.07 8.46 6.26
N TYR A 31 0.53 8.04 5.16
CA TYR A 31 0.64 6.64 4.76
C TYR A 31 2.04 6.30 4.27
N ARG A 32 2.38 5.02 4.29
CA ARG A 32 3.64 4.49 3.79
C ARG A 32 3.37 3.48 2.68
N ARG A 33 4.03 3.65 1.54
CA ARG A 33 4.06 2.69 0.43
C ARG A 33 5.04 1.56 0.74
N MET A 34 4.85 0.42 0.07
CA MET A 34 5.74 -0.76 0.20
C MET A 34 7.19 -0.50 -0.22
N ASP A 35 7.44 0.51 -1.07
CA ASP A 35 8.78 0.97 -1.43
C ASP A 35 9.47 1.77 -0.30
N GLY A 36 8.80 1.95 0.84
CA GLY A 36 9.29 2.67 2.02
C GLY A 36 9.00 4.17 2.02
N ARG A 37 8.48 4.74 0.92
CA ARG A 37 8.18 6.17 0.85
C ARG A 37 6.97 6.50 1.70
N THR A 38 7.08 7.56 2.49
CA THR A 38 5.98 8.10 3.30
C THR A 38 5.42 9.33 2.60
N GLN A 39 4.11 9.40 2.46
CA GLN A 39 3.40 10.47 1.80
C GLN A 39 2.15 10.85 2.60
N SER A 40 1.55 11.98 2.25
CA SER A 40 0.35 12.48 2.92
C SER A 40 -0.68 12.98 1.91
N VAL A 41 -1.95 12.83 2.24
CA VAL A 41 -3.07 13.31 1.43
C VAL A 41 -4.16 13.87 2.34
N LYS A 42 -5.00 14.80 1.85
CA LYS A 42 -6.16 15.27 2.62
C LYS A 42 -7.18 14.15 2.76
N ILE A 43 -7.93 14.14 3.86
CA ILE A 43 -8.91 13.08 4.12
C ILE A 43 -9.99 13.00 3.04
N ASN A 44 -10.33 14.15 2.44
CA ASN A 44 -11.33 14.23 1.37
C ASN A 44 -10.83 13.45 0.15
N ASP A 45 -9.65 13.79 -0.36
CA ASP A 45 -9.05 13.08 -1.49
C ASP A 45 -8.72 11.62 -1.13
N PHE A 46 -8.38 11.33 0.14
CA PHE A 46 -8.16 9.95 0.58
C PHE A 46 -9.40 9.09 0.36
N ASN A 47 -10.58 9.58 0.76
CA ASN A 47 -11.84 8.84 0.62
C ASN A 47 -12.24 8.59 -0.85
N GLU A 48 -11.72 9.39 -1.79
CA GLU A 48 -11.99 9.26 -3.22
C GLU A 48 -10.97 8.40 -3.94
N LEU A 49 -9.70 8.46 -3.52
CA LEU A 49 -8.57 7.88 -4.25
C LEU A 49 -8.07 6.56 -3.67
N PHE A 50 -8.52 6.17 -2.48
CA PHE A 50 -8.02 4.98 -1.79
C PHE A 50 -9.14 3.99 -1.50
N GLU A 51 -8.84 2.72 -1.73
CA GLU A 51 -9.74 1.60 -1.43
C GLU A 51 -9.18 0.76 -0.30
N ARG A 52 -10.04 0.30 0.60
CA ARG A 52 -9.61 -0.49 1.75
C ARG A 52 -9.21 -1.89 1.30
N LEU A 53 -8.01 -2.31 1.68
CA LEU A 53 -7.53 -3.68 1.49
C LEU A 53 -7.76 -4.51 2.75
N ASP A 54 -8.25 -5.73 2.59
CA ASP A 54 -8.28 -6.68 3.69
C ASP A 54 -6.91 -7.35 3.91
N HIS A 55 -6.70 -7.86 5.12
CA HIS A 55 -5.45 -8.52 5.50
C HIS A 55 -5.14 -9.76 4.65
N GLN A 56 -6.16 -10.46 4.16
CA GLN A 56 -5.96 -11.60 3.27
C GLN A 56 -5.43 -11.17 1.89
N GLU A 57 -6.04 -10.16 1.29
CA GLU A 57 -5.63 -9.58 0.00
C GLU A 57 -4.21 -9.02 0.10
N TYR A 58 -3.91 -8.32 1.19
CA TYR A 58 -2.57 -7.81 1.43
C TYR A 58 -1.51 -8.91 1.53
N ARG A 59 -1.80 -10.02 2.22
CA ARG A 59 -0.86 -11.16 2.29
C ARG A 59 -0.62 -11.78 0.91
N GLN A 60 -1.65 -11.87 0.07
CA GLN A 60 -1.53 -12.38 -1.29
C GLN A 60 -0.64 -11.46 -2.13
N ILE A 61 -0.88 -10.14 -2.10
CA ILE A 61 -0.08 -9.15 -2.82
C ILE A 61 1.39 -9.19 -2.37
N LEU A 62 1.65 -9.34 -1.06
CA LEU A 62 3.01 -9.48 -0.54
C LEU A 62 3.71 -10.74 -1.07
N ALA A 63 3.02 -11.88 -1.02
CA ALA A 63 3.58 -13.15 -1.49
C ALA A 63 3.88 -13.10 -3.01
N GLU A 64 2.98 -12.51 -3.80
CA GLU A 64 3.18 -12.31 -5.24
C GLU A 64 4.37 -11.39 -5.51
N THR A 65 4.47 -10.28 -4.78
CA THR A 65 5.60 -9.34 -4.90
C THR A 65 6.93 -10.02 -4.57
N GLU A 66 6.99 -10.81 -3.49
CA GLU A 66 8.20 -11.55 -3.12
C GLU A 66 8.59 -12.56 -4.20
N LEU A 67 7.62 -13.33 -4.71
CA LEU A 67 7.83 -14.28 -5.80
C LEU A 67 8.35 -13.60 -7.08
N GLU A 68 7.78 -12.47 -7.47
CA GLU A 68 8.28 -11.69 -8.62
C GLU A 68 9.73 -11.23 -8.42
N THR A 69 10.07 -10.72 -7.23
CA THR A 69 11.44 -10.28 -6.95
C THR A 69 12.42 -11.45 -6.99
N HIS A 70 12.01 -12.62 -6.50
CA HIS A 70 12.80 -13.84 -6.57
C HIS A 70 13.04 -14.28 -8.02
N LEU A 71 11.98 -14.31 -8.85
CA LEU A 71 12.09 -14.64 -10.27
C LEU A 71 12.99 -13.66 -11.04
N LYS A 72 12.89 -12.35 -10.75
CA LYS A 72 13.77 -11.32 -11.32
C LYS A 72 15.25 -11.60 -10.98
N LYS A 73 15.56 -11.97 -9.73
CA LYS A 73 16.92 -12.36 -9.31
C LYS A 73 17.43 -13.60 -10.05
N LEU A 74 16.61 -14.66 -10.14
CA LEU A 74 16.97 -15.88 -10.89
C LEU A 74 17.29 -15.58 -12.36
N ARG A 75 16.46 -14.75 -13.02
CA ARG A 75 16.69 -14.33 -14.42
C ARG A 75 17.97 -13.52 -14.57
N ALA A 76 18.30 -12.65 -13.63
CA ALA A 76 19.54 -11.89 -13.64
C ALA A 76 20.77 -12.80 -13.50
N MET A 77 20.71 -13.83 -12.64
CA MET A 77 21.79 -14.81 -12.49
C MET A 77 22.01 -15.65 -13.74
N LYS A 78 20.94 -16.03 -14.47
CA LYS A 78 21.04 -16.79 -15.73
C LYS A 78 21.58 -15.99 -16.92
N ARG A 79 21.62 -14.66 -16.83
CA ARG A 79 22.14 -13.76 -17.89
C ARG A 79 23.63 -13.44 -17.73
N LYS A 80 24.26 -13.88 -16.65
CA LYS A 80 25.71 -13.90 -16.46
C LYS A 80 26.26 -15.26 -16.86
#